data_AF-A0A5P2B5D2-F1
#
_entry.id   AF-A0A5P2B5D2-F1
#
_cell.length_a   1.000
_cell.length_b   1.000
_cell.length_c   1.000
_cell.angle_alpha   90.00
_cell.angle_beta   90.00
_cell.angle_gamma   90.00
#
_symmetry.space_group_name_H-M   'P 1'
#
loop_
_entity.id
_entity.type
_entity.pdbx_description
1 polymer ?
#
loop_
_entity_poly.entity_id
_entity_poly.type
_entity_poly.pdbx_seq_one_letter_code
_entity_poly.pdbx_strand_id
1 'polypeptide(L)'
;MDYSTASLRVVDFLIDGLRRDRDARAETPRPLLFGLGSYVGEVLVRQAGAVWVDLDAPQREYFGQRVGVRMPDGRIRSPLTKVENRYRLGPAESLYQFYLTLPGRSRTRRVRV
;
A
#
# COMPACT_ATOMS: atom_id res chain seq x y z
N MET A 1 5.40 0.32 13.95
CA MET A 1 4.68 1.36 13.17
C MET A 1 3.23 1.36 13.63
N ASP A 2 2.56 2.51 13.71
CA ASP A 2 1.30 2.72 14.45
C ASP A 2 0.02 2.55 13.61
N TYR A 3 0.14 2.13 12.35
CA TYR A 3 -0.96 1.99 11.38
C TYR A 3 -1.77 3.28 11.17
N SER A 4 -1.18 4.45 11.45
CA SER A 4 -1.81 5.73 11.20
C SER A 4 -1.72 6.12 9.73
N THR A 5 -2.57 7.04 9.30
CA THR A 5 -2.46 7.63 7.95
C THR A 5 -1.14 8.39 7.78
N ALA A 6 -0.66 9.05 8.85
CA ALA A 6 0.60 9.77 8.86
C ALA A 6 1.81 8.84 8.63
N SER A 7 1.73 7.60 9.12
CA SER A 7 2.79 6.60 8.95
C SER A 7 3.12 6.28 7.47
N LEU A 8 2.19 6.53 6.54
CA LEU A 8 2.44 6.34 5.11
C LEU A 8 3.53 7.27 4.57
N ARG A 9 3.73 8.44 5.18
CA ARG A 9 4.87 9.32 4.86
C ARG A 9 6.21 8.71 5.28
N VAL A 10 6.22 7.99 6.41
CA VAL A 10 7.41 7.25 6.87
C VAL A 10 7.72 6.13 5.89
N VAL A 11 6.70 5.41 5.41
CA VAL A 11 6.89 4.37 4.38
C VAL A 11 7.42 4.96 3.07
N ASP A 12 6.87 6.11 2.62
CA ASP A 12 7.39 6.83 1.46
C ASP A 12 8.90 7.16 1.64
N PHE A 13 9.28 7.67 2.81
CA PHE A 13 10.67 7.98 3.14
C PHE A 13 11.57 6.74 3.16
N LEU A 14 11.11 5.63 3.74
CA LEU A 14 11.85 4.36 3.75
C LEU A 14 12.10 3.86 2.31
N ILE A 15 11.10 3.96 1.44
CA ILE A 15 11.24 3.57 0.03
C ILE A 15 12.23 4.49 -0.70
N ASP A 16 12.26 5.79 -0.39
CA ASP A 16 13.27 6.69 -0.97
C ASP A 16 14.69 6.32 -0.54
N GLY A 17 14.89 5.93 0.72
CA GLY A 17 16.15 5.37 1.19
C GLY A 17 16.55 4.11 0.40
N LEU A 18 15.63 3.14 0.29
CA LEU A 18 15.86 1.91 -0.47
C LEU A 18 16.19 2.17 -1.95
N ARG A 19 15.59 3.20 -2.55
CA ARG A 19 15.85 3.58 -3.95
C ARG A 19 17.25 4.19 -4.12
N ARG A 20 17.72 5.00 -3.17
CA ARG A 20 19.09 5.55 -3.21
C ARG A 20 20.13 4.45 -3.05
N ASP A 21 19.84 3.47 -2.21
CA ASP A 21 20.71 2.31 -1.99
C ASP A 21 20.67 1.30 -3.15
N ARG A 22 19.74 1.45 -4.11
CA ARG A 22 19.56 0.51 -5.21
C ARG A 22 20.80 0.39 -6.09
N ASP A 23 21.49 1.50 -6.35
CA ASP A 23 22.71 1.48 -7.16
C ASP A 23 23.86 0.73 -6.48
N ALA A 24 23.79 0.56 -5.15
CA ALA A 24 24.74 -0.22 -4.36
C ALA A 24 24.33 -1.69 -4.16
N ARG A 25 23.13 -2.11 -4.61
CA ARG A 25 22.59 -3.47 -4.41
C ARG A 25 22.26 -4.12 -5.75
N ALA A 26 22.75 -5.35 -5.94
CA ALA A 26 22.48 -6.12 -7.16
C ALA A 26 21.00 -6.55 -7.30
N GLU A 27 20.24 -6.60 -6.19
CA GLU A 27 18.91 -7.21 -6.17
C GLU A 27 17.83 -6.30 -5.58
N THR A 28 16.61 -6.45 -6.10
CA THR A 28 15.42 -5.76 -5.57
C THR A 28 15.01 -6.39 -4.23
N PRO A 29 14.76 -5.60 -3.16
CA PRO A 29 14.48 -6.13 -1.83
C PRO A 29 13.04 -6.65 -1.70
N ARG A 30 12.67 -7.69 -2.47
CA ARG A 30 11.30 -8.21 -2.59
C ARG A 30 10.62 -8.52 -1.25
N PRO A 31 11.25 -9.22 -0.28
CA PRO A 31 10.60 -9.51 1.01
C PRO A 31 10.27 -8.24 1.80
N LEU A 32 11.13 -7.22 1.73
CA LEU A 32 10.89 -5.94 2.40
C LEU A 32 9.76 -5.16 1.73
N LEU A 33 9.74 -5.10 0.39
CA LEU A 33 8.64 -4.47 -0.35
C LEU A 33 7.31 -5.16 -0.08
N PHE A 34 7.31 -6.49 0.04
CA PHE A 34 6.13 -7.25 0.46
C PHE A 34 5.66 -6.83 1.85
N GLY A 35 6.57 -6.80 2.84
CA GLY A 35 6.23 -6.37 4.21
C GLY A 35 5.70 -4.94 4.30
N LEU A 36 6.28 -4.00 3.53
CA LEU A 36 5.78 -2.64 3.42
C LEU A 36 4.41 -2.59 2.73
N GLY A 37 4.19 -3.40 1.70
CA GLY A 37 2.89 -3.56 1.04
C GLY A 37 1.82 -4.08 1.98
N SER A 38 2.12 -5.12 2.77
CA SER A 38 1.23 -5.64 3.81
C SER A 38 0.90 -4.59 4.85
N TYR A 39 1.90 -3.82 5.31
CA TYR A 39 1.69 -2.71 6.24
C TYR A 39 0.76 -1.63 5.67
N VAL A 40 0.96 -1.24 4.41
CA VAL A 40 0.07 -0.27 3.73
C VAL A 40 -1.35 -0.81 3.64
N GLY A 41 -1.52 -2.11 3.35
CA GLY A 41 -2.83 -2.74 3.34
C GLY A 41 -3.52 -2.70 4.71
N GLU A 42 -2.79 -2.94 5.80
CA GLU A 42 -3.31 -2.79 7.16
C GLU A 42 -3.76 -1.35 7.48
N VAL A 43 -3.03 -0.34 7.00
CA VAL A 43 -3.47 1.07 7.12
C VAL A 43 -4.79 1.27 6.38
N LEU A 44 -4.95 0.72 5.18
CA LEU A 44 -6.21 0.83 4.43
C LEU A 44 -7.37 0.11 5.13
N VAL A 45 -7.14 -1.07 5.69
CA VAL A 45 -8.17 -1.81 6.44
C VAL A 45 -8.65 -0.99 7.63
N ARG A 46 -7.72 -0.49 8.46
CA ARG A 46 -8.03 0.18 9.73
C ARG A 46 -8.54 1.61 9.56
N GLN A 47 -7.98 2.35 8.60
CA GLN A 47 -8.25 3.79 8.46
C GLN A 47 -9.24 4.13 7.34
N ALA A 48 -9.43 3.24 6.36
CA ALA A 48 -10.30 3.46 5.21
C ALA A 48 -11.46 2.45 5.09
N GLY A 49 -11.58 1.52 6.05
CA GLY A 49 -12.63 0.50 6.06
C GLY A 49 -12.49 -0.54 4.96
N ALA A 50 -11.29 -0.71 4.41
CA ALA A 50 -11.03 -1.76 3.43
C ALA A 50 -11.02 -3.15 4.09
N VAL A 51 -11.10 -4.20 3.28
CA VAL A 51 -10.97 -5.59 3.73
C VAL A 51 -9.99 -6.35 2.84
N TRP A 52 -9.18 -7.24 3.41
CA TRP A 52 -8.31 -8.12 2.63
C TRP A 52 -9.12 -9.12 1.82
N VAL A 53 -8.66 -9.38 0.60
CA VAL A 53 -9.33 -10.29 -0.34
C VAL A 53 -8.30 -11.07 -1.15
N ASP A 54 -8.62 -12.33 -1.43
CA ASP A 54 -7.96 -13.07 -2.50
C ASP A 54 -8.39 -12.51 -3.85
N LEU A 55 -7.42 -12.32 -4.74
CA LEU A 55 -7.67 -11.88 -6.11
C LEU A 55 -8.05 -13.08 -6.96
N ASP A 56 -9.02 -12.90 -7.86
CA ASP A 56 -9.34 -13.90 -8.89
C ASP A 56 -8.29 -13.91 -10.02
N ALA A 57 -8.39 -14.86 -10.96
CA ALA A 57 -7.41 -15.01 -12.03
C ALA A 57 -7.20 -13.71 -12.85
N PRO A 58 -8.25 -13.04 -13.37
CA PRO A 58 -8.09 -11.76 -14.06
C PRO A 58 -7.44 -10.66 -13.20
N GLN A 59 -7.81 -10.57 -11.93
CA GLN A 59 -7.22 -9.59 -11.02
C GLN A 59 -5.75 -9.89 -10.71
N ARG A 60 -5.38 -11.16 -10.56
CA ARG A 60 -3.99 -11.59 -10.35
C ARG A 60 -3.11 -11.22 -11.54
N GLU A 61 -3.62 -11.40 -12.75
CA GLU A 61 -2.94 -11.00 -13.98
C GLU A 61 -2.74 -9.48 -14.02
N TYR A 62 -3.78 -8.70 -13.70
CA TYR A 62 -3.70 -7.25 -13.70
C TYR A 62 -2.77 -6.67 -12.63
N PHE A 63 -2.85 -7.17 -11.39
CA PHE A 63 -2.07 -6.64 -10.27
C PHE A 63 -0.70 -7.29 -10.12
N GLY A 64 -0.47 -8.48 -10.67
CA GLY A 64 0.74 -9.28 -10.45
C GLY A 64 0.86 -9.82 -9.02
N GLN A 65 -0.22 -9.81 -8.24
CA GLN A 65 -0.26 -10.17 -6.83
C GLN A 65 -1.42 -11.14 -6.57
N ARG A 66 -1.33 -11.94 -5.51
CA ARG A 66 -2.38 -12.90 -5.13
C ARG A 66 -3.47 -12.31 -4.24
N VAL A 67 -3.14 -11.23 -3.53
CA VAL A 67 -4.00 -10.58 -2.54
C VAL A 67 -4.11 -9.10 -2.83
N GLY A 68 -5.25 -8.52 -2.47
CA GLY A 68 -5.50 -7.09 -2.50
C GLY A 68 -6.41 -6.67 -1.36
N VAL A 69 -6.82 -5.41 -1.37
CA VAL A 69 -7.84 -4.89 -0.47
C VAL A 69 -9.05 -4.40 -1.27
N ARG A 70 -10.25 -4.76 -0.81
CA ARG A 70 -11.51 -4.22 -1.34
C ARG A 70 -11.93 -3.04 -0.49
N MET A 71 -12.12 -1.90 -1.15
CA MET A 71 -12.60 -0.66 -0.54
C MET A 71 -14.12 -0.73 -0.28
N PRO A 72 -14.67 0.14 0.59
CA PRO A 72 -16.12 0.20 0.83
C PRO A 72 -16.96 0.51 -0.42
N ASP A 73 -16.40 1.18 -1.44
CA ASP A 73 -17.04 1.39 -2.74
C ASP A 73 -17.01 0.15 -3.66
N GLY A 74 -16.52 -0.99 -3.15
CA GLY A 74 -16.41 -2.26 -3.87
C GLY A 74 -15.16 -2.38 -4.74
N ARG A 75 -14.41 -1.30 -4.98
CA ARG A 75 -13.22 -1.34 -5.84
C ARG A 75 -12.06 -2.03 -5.15
N ILE A 76 -11.32 -2.82 -5.91
CA ILE A 76 -10.10 -3.47 -5.43
C ILE A 76 -8.89 -2.57 -5.66
N ARG A 77 -7.95 -2.61 -4.72
CA ARG A 77 -6.63 -2.00 -4.76
C ARG A 77 -5.60 -3.05 -4.37
N SER A 78 -4.41 -3.00 -4.97
CA SER A 78 -3.27 -3.83 -4.54
C SER A 78 -2.23 -2.97 -3.83
N PRO A 79 -2.13 -3.05 -2.48
CA PRO A 79 -1.11 -2.32 -1.72
C PRO A 79 0.31 -2.76 -2.11
N LEU A 80 0.49 -4.04 -2.42
CA LEU A 80 1.77 -4.62 -2.80
C LEU A 80 2.24 -4.06 -4.15
N THR A 81 1.36 -4.10 -5.16
CA THR A 81 1.65 -3.50 -6.48
C THR A 81 1.91 -1.99 -6.34
N LYS A 82 1.18 -1.30 -5.46
CA LYS A 82 1.38 0.14 -5.22
C LYS A 82 2.74 0.45 -4.61
N VAL A 83 3.20 -0.35 -3.64
CA VAL A 83 4.55 -0.22 -3.05
C VAL A 83 5.64 -0.55 -4.06
N GLU A 84 5.46 -1.58 -4.88
CA GLU A 84 6.39 -1.91 -5.97
C GLU A 84 6.50 -0.76 -6.98
N ASN A 85 5.37 -0.15 -7.35
CA ASN A 85 5.35 1.03 -8.21
C ASN A 85 6.05 2.22 -7.54
N ARG A 86 5.83 2.46 -6.24
CA ARG A 86 6.54 3.50 -5.48
C ARG A 86 8.05 3.29 -5.45
N TYR A 87 8.49 2.05 -5.31
CA TYR A 87 9.90 1.68 -5.36
C TYR A 87 10.49 1.78 -6.76
N ARG A 88 9.73 1.49 -7.82
CA ARG A 88 10.21 1.48 -9.21
C ARG A 88 10.14 2.85 -9.89
N LEU A 89 9.00 3.51 -9.80
CA LEU A 89 8.67 4.76 -10.52
C LEU A 89 8.97 6.03 -9.71
N GLY A 90 9.12 5.90 -8.39
CA GLY A 90 9.60 6.99 -7.54
C GLY A 90 8.48 7.85 -6.92
N PRO A 91 8.79 9.09 -6.50
CA PRO A 91 7.93 9.87 -5.60
C PRO A 91 6.51 10.19 -6.11
N ALA A 92 6.31 10.21 -7.43
CA ALA A 92 4.98 10.39 -8.03
C ALA A 92 3.98 9.31 -7.58
N GLU A 93 4.47 8.14 -7.18
CA GLU A 93 3.67 7.03 -6.69
C GLU A 93 3.41 7.09 -5.16
N SER A 94 3.54 8.26 -4.52
CA SER A 94 3.43 8.41 -3.06
C SER A 94 2.24 7.66 -2.46
N LEU A 95 2.52 6.92 -1.40
CA LEU A 95 1.53 6.14 -0.65
C LEU A 95 0.60 7.04 0.15
N TYR A 96 1.14 8.11 0.72
CA TYR A 96 0.34 9.09 1.45
C TYR A 96 -0.61 9.84 0.51
N GLN A 97 -0.15 10.29 -0.66
CA GLN A 97 -1.02 10.94 -1.65
C GLN A 97 -2.07 9.99 -2.20
N PHE A 98 -1.69 8.74 -2.49
CA PHE A 98 -2.62 7.69 -2.87
C PHE A 98 -3.72 7.49 -1.81
N TYR A 99 -3.36 7.48 -0.52
CA TYR A 99 -4.34 7.46 0.56
C TYR A 99 -5.27 8.67 0.53
N LEU A 100 -4.75 9.88 0.34
CA LEU A 100 -5.56 11.10 0.33
C LEU A 100 -6.51 11.22 -0.86
N THR A 101 -6.17 10.62 -2.00
CA THR A 101 -6.99 10.64 -3.22
C THR A 101 -7.89 9.42 -3.37
N LEU A 102 -7.81 8.45 -2.45
CA LEU A 102 -8.62 7.24 -2.48
C LEU A 102 -10.12 7.58 -2.36
N PRO A 103 -10.93 7.27 -3.38
CA PRO A 103 -12.39 7.39 -3.30
C PRO A 103 -12.96 6.29 -2.40
N GLY A 104 -14.18 6.49 -1.89
CA GLY A 104 -14.94 5.44 -1.21
C GLY A 104 -14.47 5.06 0.19
N ARG A 105 -13.61 5.86 0.83
CA ARG A 105 -13.17 5.62 2.21
C ARG A 105 -14.30 5.91 3.19
N SER A 106 -14.57 5.00 4.11
CA SER A 106 -15.41 5.31 5.27
C SER A 106 -14.56 6.12 6.26
N ARG A 107 -15.08 7.26 6.74
CA ARG A 107 -14.48 7.90 7.93
C ARG A 107 -14.77 6.95 9.09
N THR A 108 -13.77 6.19 9.54
CA THR A 108 -13.89 5.42 10.77
C THR A 108 -14.25 6.37 11.91
N ARG A 109 -15.54 6.40 12.30
CA ARG A 109 -15.99 7.13 13.47
C ARG A 109 -15.41 6.37 14.65
N ARG A 110 -14.38 6.89 15.31
CA ARG A 110 -13.92 6.32 16.59
C ARG A 110 -15.13 6.33 17.52
N VAL A 111 -15.70 5.16 17.77
CA VAL A 111 -16.63 4.99 18.88
C VAL A 111 -15.76 5.13 20.12
N ARG A 112 -15.92 6.25 20.84
CA ARG A 112 -15.44 6.33 22.22
C ARG A 112 -16.30 5.34 23.00
N VAL A 113 -15.68 4.28 23.50
CA VAL A 113 -16.22 3.46 24.58
C VAL A 113 -15.84 4.15 25.87
#